data_AF-A0A7K2LXF6-F1
#
_entry.id   AF-A0A7K2LXF6-F1
#
_cell.length_a   1.000
_cell.length_b   1.000
_cell.length_c   1.000
_cell.angle_alpha   90.00
_cell.angle_beta   90.00
_cell.angle_gamma   90.00
#
_symmetry.space_group_name_H-M   'P 1'
#
loop_
_entity.id
_entity.type
_entity.pdbx_description
1 polymer ?
#
loop_
_entity_poly.entity_id
_entity_poly.type
_entity_poly.pdbx_seq_one_letter_code
_entity_poly.pdbx_strand_id
1 'polypeptide(L)'
;LADRAHTAGGDAAEPPAAAMTPLEQAVAEVWSRALGSEVTRADADFLALGGHSLLALAVTDDLREDLGVELALADFFAAPTVAAQAALVERALLAAHSDLHPETPEHSDDH
;
A
#
# COMPACT_ATOMS: atom_id res chain seq x y z
N LEU A 1 -27.15 -29.16 -43.69
CA LEU A 1 -27.87 -28.00 -43.10
C LEU A 1 -27.09 -27.61 -41.85
N ALA A 2 -26.54 -26.40 -41.86
CA ALA A 2 -25.39 -26.00 -41.04
C ALA A 2 -25.68 -25.96 -39.53
N ASP A 3 -24.80 -26.62 -38.78
CA ASP A 3 -24.48 -26.33 -37.39
C ASP A 3 -23.41 -25.22 -37.39
N ARG A 4 -23.71 -24.08 -36.74
CA ARG A 4 -22.76 -23.38 -35.86
C ARG A 4 -23.36 -22.15 -35.21
N ALA A 5 -23.13 -22.10 -33.90
CA ALA A 5 -23.55 -21.14 -32.90
C ALA A 5 -23.27 -19.66 -33.23
N HIS A 6 -24.18 -18.82 -32.75
CA HIS A 6 -24.07 -17.37 -32.67
C HIS A 6 -23.26 -16.95 -31.44
N THR A 7 -21.94 -16.89 -31.55
CA THR A 7 -21.10 -16.20 -30.56
C THR A 7 -20.40 -15.05 -31.24
N ALA A 8 -21.00 -13.87 -31.19
CA ALA A 8 -20.33 -12.62 -31.55
C ALA A 8 -20.86 -11.49 -30.67
N GLY A 9 -19.96 -10.93 -29.87
CA GLY A 9 -20.26 -9.79 -29.00
C GLY A 9 -19.33 -9.80 -27.81
N GLY A 10 -18.04 -9.55 -28.06
CA GLY A 10 -17.08 -9.31 -27.01
C GLY A 10 -17.52 -8.13 -26.17
N ASP A 11 -17.90 -8.41 -24.93
CA ASP A 11 -17.78 -7.44 -23.86
C ASP A 11 -16.26 -7.32 -23.65
N ALA A 12 -15.66 -6.32 -24.31
CA ALA A 12 -14.38 -5.80 -23.89
C ALA A 12 -14.65 -5.23 -22.50
N ALA A 13 -14.56 -6.11 -21.49
CA ALA A 13 -14.72 -5.76 -20.10
C ALA A 13 -13.80 -4.57 -19.88
N GLU A 14 -14.40 -3.39 -19.70
CA GLU A 14 -13.72 -2.29 -19.02
C GLU A 14 -13.04 -2.93 -17.81
N PRO A 15 -11.72 -2.73 -17.62
CA PRO A 15 -11.06 -3.30 -16.46
C PRO A 15 -11.91 -2.88 -15.25
N PRO A 16 -12.35 -3.82 -14.40
CA PRO A 16 -13.17 -3.47 -13.25
C PRO A 16 -12.44 -2.36 -12.51
N ALA A 17 -13.15 -1.25 -12.23
CA ALA A 17 -12.60 -0.06 -11.58
C ALA A 17 -11.56 -0.51 -10.55
N ALA A 18 -10.28 -0.19 -10.83
CA ALA A 18 -9.14 -0.94 -10.32
C ALA A 18 -9.30 -1.24 -8.84
N ALA A 19 -9.57 -2.50 -8.50
CA ALA A 19 -9.74 -2.91 -7.14
C ALA A 19 -8.45 -2.60 -6.37
N MET A 20 -8.60 -2.12 -5.14
CA MET A 20 -7.46 -1.84 -4.28
C MET A 20 -6.63 -3.11 -4.11
N THR A 21 -5.30 -2.97 -4.18
CA THR A 21 -4.38 -4.06 -3.85
C THR A 21 -4.51 -4.42 -2.38
N PRO A 22 -4.09 -5.63 -1.95
CA PRO A 22 -4.15 -6.01 -0.53
C PRO A 22 -3.42 -5.04 0.40
N LEU A 23 -2.32 -4.44 -0.07
CA LEU A 23 -1.58 -3.46 0.71
C LEU A 23 -2.31 -2.11 0.79
N GLU A 24 -2.91 -1.67 -0.31
CA GLU A 24 -3.78 -0.49 -0.31
C GLU A 24 -4.99 -0.68 0.61
N GLN A 25 -5.59 -1.87 0.63
CA GLN A 25 -6.69 -2.21 1.56
C GLN A 25 -6.22 -2.11 3.01
N ALA A 26 -5.07 -2.69 3.36
CA ALA A 26 -4.52 -2.59 4.72
C ALA A 26 -4.27 -1.13 5.13
N VAL A 27 -3.69 -0.31 4.25
CA VAL A 27 -3.48 1.12 4.51
C VAL A 27 -4.82 1.85 4.67
N ALA A 28 -5.80 1.55 3.82
CA ALA A 28 -7.13 2.15 3.89
C ALA A 28 -7.87 1.78 5.18
N GLU A 29 -7.70 0.56 5.68
CA GLU A 29 -8.26 0.13 6.96
C GLU A 29 -7.66 0.93 8.12
N VAL A 30 -6.33 1.11 8.14
CA VAL A 30 -5.64 1.95 9.14
C VAL A 30 -6.18 3.39 9.09
N TRP A 31 -6.28 3.96 7.89
CA TRP A 31 -6.83 5.30 7.70
C TRP A 31 -8.28 5.39 8.18
N SER A 32 -9.08 4.36 7.92
CA SER A 32 -10.49 4.33 8.30
C SER A 32 -10.66 4.37 9.83
N ARG A 33 -9.78 3.69 10.56
CA ARG A 33 -9.77 3.74 12.04
C ARG A 33 -9.41 5.13 12.55
N ALA A 34 -8.40 5.76 11.97
CA ALA A 34 -7.95 7.09 12.39
C ALA A 34 -8.96 8.20 12.03
N LEU A 35 -9.50 8.17 10.80
CA LEU A 35 -10.46 9.16 10.31
C LEU A 35 -11.87 8.95 10.88
N GLY A 36 -12.18 7.75 11.38
CA GLY A 36 -13.52 7.37 11.81
C GLY A 36 -14.52 7.24 10.66
N SER A 37 -14.04 7.05 9.43
CA SER A 37 -14.84 6.92 8.20
C SER A 37 -14.23 5.88 7.26
N GLU A 38 -15.08 5.12 6.56
CA GLU A 38 -14.61 4.10 5.63
C GLU A 38 -13.88 4.70 4.42
N VAL A 39 -12.66 4.22 4.15
CA VAL A 39 -11.84 4.57 2.99
C VAL A 39 -11.86 3.42 2.00
N THR A 40 -12.43 3.62 0.82
CA THR A 40 -12.65 2.56 -0.19
C THR A 40 -11.98 2.83 -1.54
N ARG A 41 -11.11 3.83 -1.61
CA ARG A 41 -10.48 4.30 -2.84
C ARG A 41 -8.97 4.42 -2.70
N ALA A 42 -8.23 3.88 -3.66
CA ALA A 42 -6.77 3.99 -3.71
C ALA A 42 -6.29 5.44 -3.93
N ASP A 43 -7.08 6.26 -4.63
CA ASP A 43 -6.78 7.67 -4.88
C ASP A 43 -7.37 8.62 -3.83
N ALA A 44 -7.91 8.09 -2.73
CA ALA A 44 -8.41 8.91 -1.63
C ALA A 44 -7.29 9.72 -1.01
N ASP A 45 -7.48 11.04 -0.94
CA ASP A 45 -6.54 11.98 -0.33
C ASP A 45 -6.85 12.15 1.16
N PHE A 46 -5.82 11.96 2.02
CA PHE A 46 -5.96 12.01 3.48
C PHE A 46 -6.51 13.35 3.96
N LEU A 47 -6.00 14.46 3.42
CA LEU A 47 -6.38 15.81 3.81
C LEU A 47 -7.80 16.13 3.32
N ALA A 48 -8.15 15.67 2.13
CA ALA A 48 -9.51 15.82 1.59
C ALA A 48 -10.56 15.06 2.40
N LEU A 49 -10.18 13.96 3.04
CA LEU A 49 -11.03 13.20 3.97
C LEU A 49 -11.11 13.82 5.39
N GLY A 50 -10.44 14.95 5.63
CA GLY A 50 -10.42 15.63 6.94
C GLY A 50 -9.25 15.21 7.84
N GLY A 51 -8.28 14.49 7.29
CA GLY A 51 -7.04 14.13 7.97
C GLY A 51 -6.17 15.34 8.29
N HIS A 52 -5.38 15.24 9.36
CA HIS A 52 -4.47 16.28 9.83
C HIS A 52 -3.27 15.67 10.57
N SER A 53 -2.30 16.47 10.99
CA SER A 53 -1.02 15.99 11.53
C SER A 53 -1.15 15.02 12.72
N LEU A 54 -2.07 15.28 13.66
CA LEU A 54 -2.31 14.34 14.77
C LEU A 54 -2.88 12.99 14.31
N LEU A 55 -3.78 12.98 13.32
CA LEU A 55 -4.31 11.74 12.75
C LEU A 55 -3.25 11.04 11.91
N ALA A 56 -2.43 11.79 11.16
CA ALA A 56 -1.31 11.22 10.42
C ALA A 56 -0.30 10.55 11.37
N LEU A 57 -0.01 11.15 12.52
CA LEU A 57 0.82 10.54 13.54
C LEU A 57 0.21 9.23 14.07
N ALA A 58 -1.08 9.21 14.37
CA ALA A 58 -1.79 7.99 14.77
C ALA A 58 -1.73 6.92 13.68
N VAL A 59 -1.95 7.30 12.41
CA VAL A 59 -1.82 6.39 11.27
C VAL A 59 -0.41 5.81 11.15
N THR A 60 0.65 6.62 11.32
CA THR A 60 2.03 6.12 11.26
C THR A 60 2.36 5.17 12.42
N ASP A 61 1.75 5.37 13.58
CA ASP A 61 1.90 4.48 14.73
C ASP A 61 1.15 3.15 14.50
N ASP A 62 -0.10 3.21 14.05
CA ASP A 62 -0.89 2.04 13.66
C ASP A 62 -0.19 1.22 12.55
N LEU A 63 0.40 1.87 11.53
CA LEU A 63 1.15 1.17 10.48
C LEU A 63 2.39 0.45 11.04
N ARG A 64 3.03 1.03 12.06
CA ARG A 64 4.14 0.39 12.75
C ARG A 64 3.68 -0.82 13.54
N GLU A 65 2.55 -0.73 14.24
CA GLU A 65 2.02 -1.84 15.04
C GLU A 65 1.49 -2.98 14.16
N ASP A 66 0.71 -2.67 13.11
CA ASP A 66 0.06 -3.66 12.26
C ASP A 66 1.02 -4.28 11.23
N LEU A 67 1.91 -3.47 10.65
CA LEU A 67 2.76 -3.89 9.50
C LEU A 67 4.25 -3.87 9.83
N GLY A 68 4.67 -3.39 11.01
CA GLY A 68 6.09 -3.26 11.37
C GLY A 68 6.81 -2.15 10.63
N VAL A 69 6.10 -1.23 9.97
CA VAL A 69 6.68 -0.19 9.11
C VAL A 69 6.54 1.18 9.75
N GLU A 70 7.67 1.86 9.94
CA GLU A 70 7.70 3.26 10.37
C GLU A 70 7.83 4.17 9.14
N LEU A 71 6.86 5.07 8.94
CA LEU A 71 6.91 6.08 7.88
C LEU A 71 7.21 7.46 8.47
N ALA A 72 8.10 8.21 7.82
CA ALA A 72 8.32 9.60 8.21
C ALA A 72 7.10 10.45 7.83
N LEU A 73 6.71 11.35 8.73
CA LEU A 73 5.57 12.25 8.51
C LEU A 73 5.76 13.14 7.26
N ALA A 74 7.01 13.44 6.89
CA ALA A 74 7.34 14.17 5.67
C ALA A 74 6.96 13.37 4.41
N ASP A 75 7.26 12.07 4.36
CA ASP A 75 6.90 11.20 3.25
C ASP A 75 5.39 10.97 3.18
N PHE A 76 4.73 10.88 4.34
CA PHE A 76 3.28 10.80 4.43
C PHE A 76 2.61 11.97 3.70
N PHE A 77 3.00 13.22 4.03
CA PHE A 77 2.42 14.42 3.42
C PHE A 77 2.94 14.73 2.02
N ALA A 78 4.08 14.17 1.61
CA ALA A 78 4.56 14.30 0.24
C ALA A 78 3.64 13.63 -0.78
N ALA A 79 2.96 12.54 -0.38
CA ALA A 79 2.02 11.83 -1.21
C ALA A 79 0.84 11.27 -0.38
N PRO A 80 -0.13 12.13 0.01
CA PRO A 80 -1.17 11.78 0.97
C PRO A 80 -2.33 11.01 0.31
N THR A 81 -2.02 10.02 -0.54
CA THR A 81 -3.03 9.11 -1.12
C THR A 81 -2.79 7.69 -0.66
N VAL A 82 -3.85 6.87 -0.58
CA VAL A 82 -3.74 5.47 -0.16
C VAL A 82 -2.76 4.68 -1.04
N ALA A 83 -2.84 4.84 -2.36
CA ALA A 83 -1.95 4.20 -3.31
C ALA A 83 -0.47 4.56 -3.07
N ALA A 84 -0.20 5.84 -2.84
CA ALA A 84 1.17 6.30 -2.60
C ALA A 84 1.70 5.87 -1.23
N GLN A 85 0.86 5.86 -0.20
CA GLN A 85 1.22 5.30 1.11
C GLN A 85 1.49 3.81 1.02
N ALA A 86 0.67 3.04 0.31
CA ALA A 86 0.93 1.62 0.08
C ALA A 86 2.28 1.40 -0.61
N ALA A 87 2.63 2.20 -1.62
CA ALA A 87 3.95 2.13 -2.26
C ALA A 87 5.10 2.49 -1.31
N LEU A 88 4.91 3.42 -0.36
CA LEU A 88 5.89 3.72 0.68
C LEU A 88 6.08 2.53 1.62
N VAL A 89 4.98 1.92 2.07
CA VAL A 89 5.00 0.73 2.94
C VAL A 89 5.68 -0.43 2.23
N GLU A 90 5.34 -0.70 0.96
CA GLU A 90 5.96 -1.75 0.16
C GLU A 90 7.48 -1.60 0.08
N ARG A 91 7.96 -0.38 -0.20
CA ARG A 91 9.40 -0.10 -0.25
C ARG A 91 10.08 -0.30 1.10
N ALA A 92 9.45 0.09 2.20
CA ALA A 92 9.99 -0.10 3.54
C ALA A 92 10.08 -1.60 3.90
N LEU A 93 9.06 -2.39 3.55
CA LEU A 93 9.08 -3.84 3.73
C LEU A 93 10.19 -4.51 2.91
N LEU A 94 10.37 -4.09 1.66
CA LEU A 94 11.46 -4.60 0.81
C LEU A 94 12.83 -4.25 1.39
N ALA A 95 13.03 -3.02 1.87
CA ALA A 95 14.29 -2.59 2.47
C ALA A 95 14.62 -3.42 3.72
N ALA A 96 13.63 -3.62 4.61
CA ALA A 96 13.79 -4.44 5.80
C ALA A 96 14.15 -5.90 5.48
N HIS A 97 13.69 -6.43 4.33
CA HIS A 97 14.05 -7.78 3.89
C HIS A 97 15.48 -7.86 3.30
N SER A 98 15.98 -6.78 2.69
CA SER A 98 17.35 -6.71 2.16
C SER A 98 18.41 -6.56 3.25
N ASP A 99 18.10 -5.89 4.36
CA ASP A 99 19.02 -5.78 5.52
C ASP A 99 19.26 -7.12 6.22
N LEU A 100 18.45 -8.16 5.94
CA LEU A 100 18.64 -9.52 6.43
C LEU A 100 19.69 -10.33 5.65
N HIS A 101 20.53 -9.71 4.82
CA HIS A 101 21.73 -10.35 4.27
C HIS A 101 22.96 -10.00 5.14
N PRO A 102 23.32 -10.80 6.16
CA PRO A 102 24.64 -10.74 6.76
C PRO A 102 25.62 -11.39 5.78
N GLU A 103 26.09 -10.65 4.79
CA GLU A 103 27.38 -10.98 4.18
C GLU A 103 28.43 -10.73 5.27
N THR A 104 28.70 -11.78 6.03
CA THR A 104 29.91 -11.90 6.81
C THR A 104 31.02 -12.04 5.78
N PRO A 105 31.90 -11.04 5.56
CA PRO A 105 33.21 -11.38 5.07
C PRO A 105 33.86 -12.16 6.21
N GLU A 106 33.71 -13.48 6.18
CA GLU A 106 34.57 -14.39 6.91
C GLU A 106 35.99 -14.13 6.37
N HIS A 107 36.69 -13.19 6.97
CA HIS A 107 38.13 -13.05 6.83
C HIS A 107 38.77 -14.25 7.53
N SER A 108 38.69 -15.38 6.84
CA SER A 108 39.55 -16.53 7.04
C SER A 108 40.79 -16.31 6.16
N ASP A 109 41.80 -15.65 6.71
CA ASP A 109 43.19 -15.62 6.22
C ASP A 109 44.01 -15.33 7.49
N ASP A 110 44.33 -16.33 8.31
CA ASP A 110 45.41 -17.32 8.14
C ASP A 110 46.65 -16.77 7.42
N HIS A 111 47.38 -15.87 8.11
CA HIS A 111 48.83 -15.78 8.02
C HIS A 111 49.43 -15.26 9.33
#